data_AF-A0A0E9M0A6-F1
#
_entry.id   AF-A0A0E9M0A6-F1
#
_cell.length_a   1.000
_cell.length_b   1.000
_cell.length_c   1.000
_cell.angle_alpha   90.00
_cell.angle_beta   90.00
_cell.angle_gamma   90.00
#
_symmetry.space_group_name_H-M   'P 1'
#
loop_
_entity.id
_entity.type
_entity.pdbx_description
1 polymer ?
#
loop_
_entity_poly.entity_id
_entity_poly.type
_entity_poly.pdbx_seq_one_letter_code
_entity_poly.pdbx_strand_id
1 'polypeptide(L)'
;METKVEEGVIVLSEKGLNSAHLMADTIVYSVDIINSDTLDTWADWRLKNMNTPKLVEQVFDNVYNGRLKAYDYFSNEALTVEDIQNIENKPDYARSLIEEIQFEETWLFSPEEQIFHKEVHSFVLAYACTGKVANGWDSNPSFASGWKNKKLTHDKPGYFPGNL
;
A
#
# COMPACT_ATOMS: atom_id res chain seq x y z
N MET A 1 18.05 30.49 -20.91
CA MET A 1 16.90 29.73 -20.39
C MET A 1 17.32 28.28 -20.45
N GLU A 2 17.65 27.70 -19.30
CA GLU A 2 18.05 26.29 -19.20
C GLU A 2 16.78 25.43 -19.17
N THR A 3 16.68 24.51 -20.13
CA THR A 3 15.61 23.52 -20.18
C THR A 3 15.88 22.49 -19.10
N LYS A 4 15.04 22.48 -18.05
CA LYS A 4 15.08 21.46 -17.00
C LYS A 4 14.68 20.12 -17.64
N VAL A 5 15.64 19.21 -17.80
CA VAL A 5 15.37 17.85 -18.25
C VAL A 5 14.69 17.14 -17.08
N GLU A 6 13.41 16.80 -17.24
CA GLU A 6 12.75 15.87 -16.30
C GLU A 6 13.44 14.51 -16.41
N GLU A 7 13.98 14.02 -15.29
CA GLU A 7 14.62 12.71 -15.21
C GLU A 7 13.57 11.63 -15.49
N GLY A 8 13.53 11.17 -16.74
CA GLY A 8 12.68 10.06 -17.17
C GLY A 8 13.00 8.81 -16.37
N VAL A 9 11.97 8.26 -15.71
CA VAL A 9 12.07 7.02 -14.95
C VAL A 9 12.33 5.87 -15.92
N ILE A 10 13.54 5.32 -15.89
CA ILE A 10 13.82 4.04 -16.56
C ILE A 10 13.34 2.93 -15.62
N VAL A 11 12.12 2.42 -15.86
CA VAL A 11 11.66 1.16 -15.27
C VAL A 11 12.31 0.04 -16.07
N LEU A 12 13.42 -0.52 -15.60
CA LEU A 12 13.91 -1.80 -16.12
C LEU A 12 13.14 -2.91 -15.41
N SER A 13 11.98 -3.28 -15.93
CA SER A 13 11.40 -4.57 -15.50
C SER A 13 12.32 -5.68 -16.02
N GLU A 14 12.44 -6.78 -15.28
CA GLU A 14 13.28 -7.93 -15.67
C GLU A 14 12.94 -8.51 -17.07
N LYS A 15 11.85 -8.04 -17.70
CA LYS A 15 11.38 -8.40 -19.05
C LYS A 15 11.68 -7.36 -20.13
N GLY A 16 12.49 -6.34 -19.86
CA GLY A 16 12.82 -5.31 -20.86
C GLY A 16 11.68 -4.33 -21.17
N LEU A 17 10.67 -4.23 -20.29
CA LEU A 17 9.64 -3.21 -20.41
C LEU A 17 10.27 -1.82 -20.17
N ASN A 18 9.70 -0.80 -20.79
CA ASN A 18 10.21 0.58 -20.76
C ASN A 18 9.04 1.58 -20.83
N SER A 19 9.34 2.87 -20.93
CA SER A 19 8.34 3.94 -20.99
C SER A 19 7.31 3.82 -22.12
N ALA A 20 7.62 3.14 -23.23
CA ALA A 20 6.66 2.91 -24.31
C ALA A 20 5.55 1.92 -23.93
N HIS A 21 5.77 1.11 -22.89
CA HIS A 21 4.82 0.13 -22.36
C HIS A 21 4.01 0.69 -21.17
N LEU A 22 4.22 1.95 -20.80
CA LEU A 22 3.65 2.56 -19.62
C LEU A 22 2.15 2.82 -19.81
N MET A 23 1.32 2.20 -18.98
CA MET A 23 -0.12 2.43 -18.95
C MET A 23 -0.50 3.40 -17.83
N ALA A 24 0.21 3.34 -16.71
CA ALA A 24 0.10 4.27 -15.60
C ALA A 24 1.45 4.38 -14.89
N ASP A 25 1.94 5.60 -14.69
CA ASP A 25 3.16 5.89 -13.94
C ASP A 25 2.97 5.69 -12.44
N THR A 26 1.85 6.16 -11.89
CA THR A 26 1.50 6.04 -10.48
C THR A 26 -0.01 5.98 -10.36
N ILE A 27 -0.52 4.77 -10.11
CA ILE A 27 -1.89 4.56 -9.69
C ILE A 27 -1.93 4.31 -8.18
N VAL A 28 -2.80 5.04 -7.50
CA VAL A 28 -3.09 4.84 -6.08
C VAL A 28 -4.49 4.28 -5.95
N TYR A 29 -4.63 3.13 -5.33
CA TYR A 29 -5.93 2.51 -5.10
C TYR A 29 -5.90 1.58 -3.89
N SER A 30 -7.07 1.45 -3.28
CA SER A 30 -7.29 0.58 -2.13
C SER A 30 -7.94 -0.74 -2.54
N VAL A 31 -7.62 -1.80 -1.79
CA VAL A 31 -8.21 -3.14 -1.92
C VAL A 31 -8.56 -3.65 -0.53
N ASP A 32 -9.84 -3.93 -0.31
CA ASP A 32 -10.30 -4.66 0.88
C ASP A 32 -9.71 -6.08 0.86
N ILE A 33 -9.13 -6.51 1.96
CA ILE A 33 -8.50 -7.82 2.14
C ILE A 33 -9.23 -8.71 3.15
N ILE A 34 -10.37 -8.24 3.68
CA ILE A 34 -11.32 -9.01 4.47
C ILE A 34 -12.75 -8.72 3.98
N ASN A 35 -13.68 -9.65 4.23
CA ASN A 35 -15.10 -9.36 4.07
C ASN A 35 -15.70 -9.05 5.44
N SER A 36 -16.04 -7.79 5.70
CA SER A 36 -16.69 -7.35 6.93
C SER A 36 -18.22 -7.41 6.85
N ASP A 37 -18.79 -7.48 5.64
CA ASP A 37 -20.23 -7.61 5.39
C ASP A 37 -20.58 -9.04 4.98
N THR A 38 -21.20 -9.78 5.91
CA THR A 38 -21.65 -11.16 5.67
C THR A 38 -22.67 -11.32 4.53
N LEU A 39 -23.26 -10.22 4.04
CA LEU A 39 -24.17 -10.22 2.90
C LEU A 39 -23.46 -9.93 1.57
N ASP A 40 -22.21 -9.46 1.60
CA ASP A 40 -21.40 -9.20 0.41
C ASP A 40 -20.78 -10.51 -0.12
N THR A 41 -21.61 -11.27 -0.82
CA THR A 41 -21.15 -12.48 -1.53
C THR A 41 -20.12 -12.19 -2.64
N TRP A 42 -20.02 -10.94 -3.10
CA TRP A 42 -19.02 -10.53 -4.09
C TRP A 42 -17.64 -10.36 -3.45
N ALA A 43 -17.56 -9.82 -2.23
CA ALA A 43 -16.33 -9.81 -1.43
C ALA A 43 -15.82 -11.22 -1.16
N ASP A 44 -16.70 -12.14 -0.76
CA ASP A 44 -16.34 -13.56 -0.58
C ASP A 44 -15.73 -14.15 -1.86
N TRP A 45 -16.36 -13.90 -3.01
CA TRP A 45 -15.85 -14.41 -4.28
C TRP A 45 -14.49 -13.81 -4.67
N ARG A 46 -14.29 -12.50 -4.46
CA ARG A 46 -13.02 -11.81 -4.75
C ARG A 46 -11.90 -12.28 -3.84
N LEU A 47 -12.19 -12.56 -2.57
CA LEU A 47 -11.21 -12.88 -1.53
C LEU A 47 -10.99 -14.38 -1.30
N LYS A 48 -11.76 -15.27 -1.93
CA LYS A 48 -11.67 -16.73 -1.74
C LYS A 48 -10.27 -17.36 -1.86
N ASN A 49 -9.36 -16.70 -2.59
CA ASN A 49 -7.99 -17.16 -2.80
C ASN A 49 -6.93 -16.32 -2.04
N MET A 50 -7.37 -15.35 -1.25
CA MET A 50 -6.51 -14.48 -0.47
C MET A 50 -6.09 -15.18 0.82
N ASN A 51 -4.80 -15.12 1.15
CA ASN A 51 -4.29 -15.56 2.45
C ASN A 51 -3.85 -14.34 3.27
N THR A 52 -4.84 -13.57 3.72
CA THR A 52 -4.64 -12.32 4.46
C THR A 52 -3.77 -12.50 5.71
N PRO A 53 -4.00 -13.53 6.57
CA PRO A 53 -3.15 -13.73 7.75
C PRO A 53 -1.67 -13.90 7.39
N LYS A 54 -1.38 -14.73 6.37
CA LYS A 54 -0.01 -14.95 5.91
C LYS A 54 0.61 -13.69 5.31
N LEU A 55 -0.14 -12.92 4.53
CA LEU A 55 0.35 -11.66 3.97
C LEU A 55 0.75 -10.69 5.10
N VAL A 56 -0.17 -10.46 6.05
CA VAL A 56 0.06 -9.55 7.18
C VAL A 56 1.26 -10.03 8.00
N GLU A 57 1.31 -11.31 8.37
CA GLU A 57 2.44 -11.88 9.12
C GLU A 57 3.78 -11.66 8.40
N GLN A 58 3.86 -11.96 7.10
CA GLN A 58 5.08 -11.78 6.32
C GLN A 58 5.51 -10.32 6.21
N VAL A 59 4.58 -9.37 6.13
CA VAL A 59 4.91 -7.94 6.11
C VAL A 59 5.56 -7.54 7.43
N PHE A 60 4.94 -7.88 8.56
CA PHE A 60 5.50 -7.56 9.89
C PHE A 60 6.85 -8.23 10.12
N ASP A 61 6.99 -9.50 9.76
CA ASP A 61 8.27 -10.20 9.85
C ASP A 61 9.36 -9.48 9.06
N ASN A 62 9.06 -9.08 7.82
CA ASN A 62 9.98 -8.35 6.97
C ASN A 62 10.32 -6.95 7.51
N VAL A 63 9.41 -6.28 8.19
CA VAL A 63 9.71 -5.04 8.91
C VAL A 63 10.67 -5.32 10.08
N TYR A 64 10.39 -6.35 10.87
CA TYR A 64 11.20 -6.71 12.05
C TYR A 64 12.61 -7.18 11.74
N ASN A 65 12.82 -7.80 10.59
CA ASN A 65 14.16 -8.19 10.14
C ASN A 65 14.83 -7.16 9.21
N GLY A 66 14.22 -5.98 9.02
CA GLY A 66 14.78 -4.89 8.23
C GLY A 66 14.77 -5.09 6.71
N ARG A 67 14.03 -6.09 6.20
CA ARG A 67 13.81 -6.27 4.75
C ARG A 67 12.77 -5.30 4.18
N LEU A 68 11.86 -4.79 5.01
CA LEU A 68 10.93 -3.71 4.70
C LEU A 68 11.14 -2.54 5.66
N LYS A 69 10.99 -1.31 5.13
CA LYS A 69 10.98 -0.09 5.95
C LYS A 69 9.56 0.40 6.09
N ALA A 70 9.13 0.61 7.33
CA ALA A 70 7.84 1.21 7.67
C ALA A 70 8.00 2.73 7.85
N TYR A 71 6.96 3.47 7.47
CA TYR A 71 6.90 4.92 7.60
C TYR A 71 5.56 5.35 8.18
N ASP A 72 5.55 6.40 9.00
CA ASP A 72 4.32 7.02 9.49
C ASP A 72 3.53 7.59 8.31
N TYR A 73 2.23 7.32 8.25
CA TYR A 73 1.41 7.75 7.12
C TYR A 73 1.33 9.27 6.97
N PHE A 74 1.25 10.01 8.09
CA PHE A 74 1.03 11.45 8.06
C PHE A 74 2.33 12.24 7.95
N SER A 75 3.34 11.87 8.74
CA SER A 75 4.63 12.57 8.75
C SER A 75 5.58 12.06 7.68
N ASN A 76 5.35 10.86 7.14
CA ASN A 76 6.27 10.16 6.23
C ASN A 76 7.66 9.96 6.85
N GLU A 77 7.75 10.01 8.18
CA GLU A 77 8.98 9.71 8.92
C GLU A 77 9.15 8.20 9.04
N ALA A 78 10.40 7.73 8.93
CA ALA A 78 10.71 6.32 9.07
C ALA A 78 10.52 5.87 10.53
N LEU A 79 9.98 4.66 10.69
CA LEU A 79 9.70 4.10 12.00
C LEU A 79 10.74 3.07 12.36
N THR A 80 11.08 3.06 13.64
CA THR A 80 11.90 2.00 14.21
C THR A 80 11.05 0.77 14.51
N VAL A 81 11.71 -0.38 14.66
CA VAL A 81 11.05 -1.61 15.12
C VAL A 81 10.36 -1.40 16.48
N GLU A 82 10.95 -0.59 17.36
CA GLU A 82 10.37 -0.24 18.65
C GLU A 82 9.07 0.56 18.49
N ASP A 83 9.02 1.51 17.55
CA ASP A 83 7.78 2.25 17.25
C ASP A 83 6.66 1.31 16.81
N ILE A 84 6.97 0.36 15.90
CA ILE A 84 5.99 -0.63 15.44
C ILE A 84 5.50 -1.50 16.61
N GLN A 85 6.40 -1.98 17.46
CA GLN A 85 6.03 -2.75 18.66
C GLN A 85 5.16 -1.93 19.62
N ASN A 86 5.43 -0.63 19.77
CA ASN A 86 4.62 0.26 20.59
C ASN A 86 3.21 0.45 20.01
N ILE A 87 3.05 0.51 18.69
CA ILE A 87 1.73 0.48 18.05
C ILE A 87 1.05 -0.87 18.30
N GLU A 88 1.76 -1.99 18.15
CA GLU A 88 1.18 -3.32 18.35
C GLU A 88 0.70 -3.57 19.79
N ASN A 89 1.33 -2.91 20.77
CA ASN A 89 0.98 -3.02 22.19
C ASN A 89 -0.19 -2.11 22.61
N LYS A 90 -0.74 -1.28 21.71
CA LYS A 90 -1.92 -0.46 22.03
C LYS A 90 -3.14 -1.37 22.26
N PRO A 91 -4.00 -1.07 23.25
CA PRO A 91 -5.11 -1.94 23.61
C PRO A 91 -6.20 -2.08 22.53
N ASP A 92 -6.24 -1.13 21.59
CA ASP A 92 -7.15 -1.07 20.45
C ASP A 92 -6.53 -1.59 19.15
N TYR A 93 -5.29 -2.12 19.20
CA TYR A 93 -4.62 -2.67 18.05
C TYR A 93 -4.68 -4.20 18.02
N ALA A 94 -5.02 -4.75 16.85
CA ALA A 94 -4.75 -6.14 16.54
C ALA A 94 -4.52 -6.28 15.03
N ARG A 95 -3.56 -7.11 14.62
CA ARG A 95 -3.30 -7.38 13.19
C ARG A 95 -4.53 -7.91 12.44
N SER A 96 -5.45 -8.57 13.15
CA SER A 96 -6.73 -9.03 12.60
C SER A 96 -7.70 -7.91 12.23
N LEU A 97 -7.45 -6.68 12.66
CA LEU A 97 -8.24 -5.50 12.30
C LEU A 97 -7.75 -4.84 11.01
N ILE A 98 -6.65 -5.31 10.42
CA ILE A 98 -6.16 -4.84 9.12
C ILE A 98 -7.11 -5.34 8.04
N GLU A 99 -7.81 -4.42 7.39
CA GLU A 99 -8.93 -4.71 6.51
C GLU A 99 -8.71 -4.27 5.06
N GLU A 100 -7.79 -3.34 4.83
CA GLU A 100 -7.55 -2.76 3.52
C GLU A 100 -6.04 -2.58 3.28
N ILE A 101 -5.64 -2.70 2.01
CA ILE A 101 -4.32 -2.31 1.54
C ILE A 101 -4.46 -1.24 0.47
N GLN A 102 -3.82 -0.10 0.67
CA GLN A 102 -3.67 0.91 -0.37
C GLN A 102 -2.32 0.73 -1.06
N PHE A 103 -2.34 0.57 -2.38
CA PHE A 103 -1.14 0.41 -3.19
C PHE A 103 -0.78 1.69 -3.93
N GLU A 104 0.52 1.89 -4.14
CA GLU A 104 1.08 2.83 -5.12
C GLU A 104 1.85 2.00 -6.16
N GLU A 105 1.33 1.92 -7.39
CA GLU A 105 1.84 1.02 -8.43
C GLU A 105 2.16 1.73 -9.76
N THR A 106 3.11 1.16 -10.50
CA THR A 106 3.25 1.40 -11.95
C THR A 106 2.67 0.23 -12.72
N TRP A 107 1.92 0.52 -13.78
CA TRP A 107 1.35 -0.50 -14.67
C TRP A 107 2.02 -0.43 -16.04
N LEU A 108 2.52 -1.57 -16.50
CA LEU A 108 3.10 -1.73 -17.82
C LEU A 108 2.37 -2.84 -18.57
N PHE A 109 2.11 -2.63 -19.86
CA PHE A 109 1.53 -3.63 -20.74
C PHE A 109 2.41 -3.83 -21.97
N SER A 110 2.89 -5.06 -22.18
CA SER A 110 3.54 -5.45 -23.44
C SER A 110 2.49 -6.06 -24.38
N PRO A 111 2.14 -5.37 -25.48
CA PRO A 111 1.27 -5.94 -26.49
C PRO A 111 1.93 -7.08 -27.29
N GLU A 112 3.27 -7.14 -27.35
CA GLU A 112 4.00 -8.20 -28.04
C GLU A 112 3.90 -9.51 -27.27
N GLU A 113 4.18 -9.46 -25.96
CA GLU A 113 4.18 -10.64 -25.09
C GLU A 113 2.78 -10.93 -24.51
N GLN A 114 1.83 -10.01 -24.67
CA GLN A 114 0.51 -10.04 -24.03
C GLN A 114 0.60 -10.15 -22.50
N ILE A 115 1.53 -9.41 -21.91
CA ILE A 115 1.81 -9.43 -20.46
C ILE A 115 1.45 -8.10 -19.83
N PHE A 116 0.64 -8.16 -18.78
CA PHE A 116 0.38 -7.02 -17.90
C PHE A 116 1.24 -7.16 -16.64
N HIS A 117 2.12 -6.17 -16.41
CA HIS A 117 2.98 -6.10 -15.24
C HIS A 117 2.51 -4.97 -14.33
N LYS A 118 2.31 -5.30 -13.05
CA LYS A 118 2.06 -4.33 -11.99
C LYS A 118 3.27 -4.35 -11.05
N GLU A 119 3.89 -3.19 -10.88
CA GLU A 119 5.00 -3.01 -9.96
C GLU A 119 4.52 -2.21 -8.75
N VAL A 120 4.50 -2.85 -7.58
CA VAL A 120 4.18 -2.20 -6.31
C VAL A 120 5.43 -1.48 -5.79
N HIS A 121 5.37 -0.16 -5.71
CA HIS A 121 6.44 0.66 -5.14
C HIS A 121 6.32 0.77 -3.63
N SER A 122 5.07 0.95 -3.20
CA SER A 122 4.73 1.01 -1.80
C SER A 122 3.29 0.63 -1.52
N PHE A 123 3.00 0.31 -0.27
CA PHE A 123 1.65 0.06 0.18
C PHE A 123 1.45 0.46 1.64
N VAL A 124 0.21 0.73 2.00
CA VAL A 124 -0.25 1.07 3.35
C VAL A 124 -1.18 -0.04 3.84
N LEU A 125 -0.95 -0.56 5.05
CA LEU A 125 -1.90 -1.43 5.73
C LEU A 125 -2.87 -0.57 6.54
N ALA A 126 -4.15 -0.53 6.16
CA ALA A 126 -5.18 0.20 6.88
C ALA A 126 -5.99 -0.74 7.78
N TYR A 127 -6.31 -0.27 8.99
CA TYR A 127 -7.10 -1.02 9.96
C TYR A 127 -8.35 -0.28 10.40
N ALA A 128 -9.42 -1.04 10.67
CA ALA A 128 -10.68 -0.50 11.12
C ALA A 128 -10.52 0.17 12.51
N CYS A 129 -10.71 1.48 12.59
CA CYS A 129 -10.87 2.16 13.87
C CYS A 129 -12.33 2.07 14.33
N THR A 130 -12.65 1.15 15.24
CA THR A 130 -13.97 1.14 15.89
C THR A 130 -14.06 2.22 16.98
N GLY A 131 -14.14 3.49 16.57
CA GLY A 131 -14.54 4.58 17.45
C GLY A 131 -16.06 4.72 17.46
N LYS A 132 -16.72 4.63 18.63
CA LYS A 132 -18.11 5.09 18.74
C LYS A 132 -18.14 6.62 18.53
N VAL A 133 -18.55 7.07 17.36
CA VAL A 133 -18.91 8.48 17.16
C VAL A 133 -20.29 8.69 17.79
N ALA A 134 -20.44 9.70 18.65
CA ALA A 134 -21.64 9.89 19.47
C ALA A 134 -22.95 10.06 18.68
N ASN A 135 -22.90 10.34 17.36
CA ASN A 135 -24.05 10.84 16.60
C ASN A 135 -24.27 10.19 15.22
N GLY A 136 -23.75 8.99 14.95
CA GLY A 136 -24.00 8.29 13.68
C GLY A 136 -22.86 7.39 13.28
N TRP A 137 -23.18 6.35 12.49
CA TRP A 137 -22.21 5.50 11.83
C TRP A 137 -21.48 6.36 10.80
N ASP A 138 -20.25 6.77 11.10
CA ASP A 138 -19.35 7.21 10.04
C ASP A 138 -18.94 5.93 9.31
N SER A 139 -19.51 5.69 8.13
CA SER A 139 -19.23 4.52 7.30
C SER A 139 -17.87 4.63 6.60
N ASN A 140 -16.90 5.28 7.24
CA ASN A 140 -15.59 5.51 6.67
C ASN A 140 -14.49 5.27 7.71
N PRO A 141 -14.07 4.02 7.94
CA PRO A 141 -12.95 3.73 8.81
C PRO A 141 -11.63 3.79 8.02
N SER A 142 -11.40 4.81 7.19
CA SER A 142 -10.08 5.07 6.61
C SER A 142 -9.39 6.24 7.32
N PHE A 143 -9.39 6.23 8.66
CA PHE A 143 -8.39 7.00 9.40
C PHE A 143 -7.08 6.22 9.36
N ALA A 144 -6.23 6.64 8.43
CA ALA A 144 -4.94 6.08 8.13
C ALA A 144 -3.98 6.15 9.32
N SER A 145 -4.04 5.17 10.20
CA SER A 145 -2.89 4.76 11.02
C SER A 145 -2.25 3.54 10.37
N GLY A 146 -2.03 3.62 9.06
CA GLY A 146 -1.26 2.63 8.34
C GLY A 146 0.19 3.02 8.28
N TRP A 147 1.06 2.04 8.01
CA TRP A 147 2.46 2.34 7.74
C TRP A 147 2.72 2.12 6.27
N LYS A 148 3.37 3.08 5.61
CA LYS A 148 3.79 2.95 4.22
C LYS A 148 5.03 2.06 4.18
N ASN A 149 5.05 1.04 3.33
CA ASN A 149 6.22 0.21 3.10
C ASN A 149 6.82 0.54 1.74
N LYS A 150 8.11 0.85 1.65
CA LYS A 150 8.78 1.11 0.36
C LYS A 150 9.85 0.06 0.09
N LYS A 151 9.89 -0.47 -1.15
CA LYS A 151 11.00 -1.31 -1.61
C LYS A 151 12.29 -0.47 -1.65
N LEU A 152 13.41 -1.02 -1.20
CA LEU A 152 14.74 -0.38 -1.34
C LEU A 152 15.19 -0.41 -2.81
N THR A 153 14.61 0.43 -3.64
CA THR A 153 15.13 0.75 -4.97
C THR A 153 15.21 2.28 -5.07
N HIS A 154 16.43 2.76 -5.36
CA HIS A 154 16.87 4.15 -5.52
C HIS A 154 15.87 5.27 -5.16
N ASP A 155 16.23 6.04 -4.13
CA ASP A 155 15.48 7.19 -3.65
C ASP A 155 15.08 8.14 -4.80
N LYS A 156 13.76 8.36 -4.92
CA LYS A 156 13.21 9.54 -5.55
C LYS A 156 12.56 10.42 -4.50
N PRO A 157 12.70 11.75 -4.59
CA PRO A 157 11.91 12.69 -3.82
C PRO A 157 10.44 12.56 -4.21
N GLY A 158 9.57 12.41 -3.21
CA GLY A 158 8.14 12.23 -3.39
C GLY A 158 7.49 13.44 -4.07
N TYR A 159 6.60 13.15 -5.02
CA TYR A 159 5.67 14.12 -5.59
C TYR A 159 4.27 13.73 -5.13
N PHE A 160 3.59 14.64 -4.42
CA PHE A 160 2.15 14.54 -4.18
C PHE A 160 1.49 15.89 -4.50
N PRO A 161 0.48 15.92 -5.38
CA PRO A 161 -0.37 17.08 -5.54
C PRO A 161 -1.22 17.22 -4.27
N GLY A 162 -1.13 18.37 -3.62
CA GLY A 162 -1.93 18.72 -2.47
C GLY A 162 -3.42 18.84 -2.82
N ASN A 163 -4.25 18.52 -1.82
CA ASN A 163 -5.63 18.93 -1.59
C ASN A 163 -6.53 19.10 -2.82
N LEU A 164 -7.46 18.15 -2.98
CA LEU A 164 -8.83 18.44 -3.43
C LEU A 164 -9.81 17.72 -2.52
#